data_AF-A0A0C3QQP9-F1
#
_entry.id   AF-A0A0C3QQP9-F1
#
_cell.length_a   1.000
_cell.length_b   1.000
_cell.length_c   1.000
_cell.angle_alpha   90.00
_cell.angle_beta   90.00
_cell.angle_gamma   90.00
#
_symmetry.space_group_name_H-M   'P 1'
#
loop_
_entity.id
_entity.type
_entity.pdbx_description
1 polymer ?
#
loop_
_entity_poly.entity_id
_entity_poly.type
_entity_poly.pdbx_seq_one_letter_code
_entity_poly.pdbx_strand_id
1 'polypeptide(L)'
;DQNKPQNPEISNGTTSQSPSKPWDNPGQTERDQGVATAGPNGSDTSGGTQEPSGIARDQTQDPSKTETTALPSQPEKTPRPVEPVDKTPLPPQHEPSGFTHTTPVGNLRKGTPWDDYTFPTNPSEATITVVKVFHDAEGLRAIQACYSSKWAPKHGTSNISSYREDNLYLQRGEKIVKVEGRESDQIVTSMQLFTSTGRQSSLFGSTTVGRPFVWEGNVLRYFSGTEDDTGVTALRGHFT
;
A
#
# COMPACT_ATOMS: atom_id res chain seq x y z
N ASP A 1 31.60 80.93 -7.87
CA ASP A 1 30.42 80.77 -7.02
C ASP A 1 29.76 79.42 -7.21
N GLN A 2 29.60 78.74 -6.07
CA GLN A 2 28.54 77.80 -5.71
C GLN A 2 28.34 76.50 -6.49
N ASN A 3 29.06 75.49 -5.98
CA ASN A 3 28.58 74.13 -5.76
C ASN A 3 27.13 74.08 -5.23
N LYS A 4 26.29 73.22 -5.80
CA LYS A 4 25.19 72.58 -5.08
C LYS A 4 24.96 71.15 -5.60
N PRO A 5 25.17 70.10 -4.78
CA PRO A 5 24.86 68.73 -5.16
C PRO A 5 23.36 68.43 -4.99
N GLN A 6 22.80 67.66 -5.92
CA GLN A 6 21.46 67.08 -5.79
C GLN A 6 21.55 65.80 -4.94
N ASN A 7 20.77 65.78 -3.88
CA ASN A 7 20.57 64.67 -2.96
C ASN A 7 19.37 63.84 -3.44
N PRO A 8 19.48 62.54 -3.75
CA PRO A 8 18.32 61.69 -3.91
C PRO A 8 17.85 61.18 -2.52
N GLU A 9 16.58 61.38 -2.25
CA GLU A 9 15.88 60.85 -1.07
C GLU A 9 15.94 59.31 -1.05
N ILE A 10 16.56 58.76 -0.01
CA ILE A 10 16.50 57.34 0.32
C ILE A 10 15.17 57.10 1.04
N SER A 11 14.22 56.48 0.34
CA SER A 11 13.01 55.92 0.94
C SER A 11 13.37 54.66 1.74
N ASN A 12 13.22 54.75 3.06
CA ASN A 12 13.34 53.61 3.97
C ASN A 12 12.11 52.70 3.83
N GLY A 13 12.21 51.68 2.98
CA GLY A 13 11.32 50.53 2.97
C GLY A 13 11.63 49.62 4.15
N THR A 14 10.80 49.69 5.19
CA THR A 14 10.79 48.83 6.37
C THR A 14 10.74 47.35 5.96
N THR A 15 11.88 46.66 6.04
CA THR A 15 11.92 45.20 5.94
C THR A 15 11.37 44.62 7.23
N SER A 16 10.15 44.08 7.16
CA SER A 16 9.55 43.28 8.23
C SER A 16 10.28 41.94 8.32
N GLN A 17 11.30 41.89 9.17
CA GLN A 17 11.90 40.63 9.61
C GLN A 17 10.90 39.94 10.53
N SER A 18 10.31 38.84 10.08
CA SER A 18 9.61 37.90 10.95
C SER A 18 10.65 37.15 11.79
N PRO A 19 10.60 37.22 13.13
CA PRO A 19 11.45 36.39 13.96
C PRO A 19 10.98 34.93 13.87
N SER A 20 11.83 34.08 13.30
CA SER A 20 11.76 32.63 13.44
C SER A 20 11.82 32.27 14.93
N LYS A 21 10.69 31.81 15.48
CA LYS A 21 10.63 31.19 16.79
C LYS A 21 11.29 29.80 16.73
N PRO A 22 12.17 29.46 17.69
CA PRO A 22 12.58 28.08 17.89
C PRO A 22 11.37 27.28 18.38
N TRP A 23 11.15 26.11 17.79
CA TRP A 23 10.19 25.15 18.30
C TRP A 23 10.75 24.58 19.60
N ASP A 24 10.24 25.10 20.71
CA ASP A 24 10.32 24.45 22.01
C ASP A 24 9.63 23.09 21.93
N ASN A 25 10.34 22.11 22.46
CA ASN A 25 10.00 20.70 22.51
C ASN A 25 9.52 20.38 23.94
N PRO A 26 8.22 20.15 24.21
CA PRO A 26 7.80 19.67 25.51
C PRO A 26 7.26 18.23 25.38
N GLY A 27 7.89 17.30 26.09
CA GLY A 27 7.25 16.00 26.38
C GLY A 27 8.16 14.78 26.40
N GLN A 28 9.32 14.84 27.06
CA GLN A 28 9.84 13.61 27.67
C GLN A 28 9.02 13.32 28.92
N THR A 29 8.25 12.26 28.90
CA THR A 29 7.76 11.63 30.12
C THR A 29 8.72 10.50 30.46
N GLU A 30 9.64 10.78 31.37
CA GLU A 30 10.39 9.76 32.09
C GLU A 30 9.40 8.88 32.86
N ARG A 31 9.30 7.61 32.48
CA ARG A 31 8.80 6.56 33.39
C ARG A 31 9.97 5.73 33.86
N ASP A 32 10.44 6.17 35.01
CA ASP A 32 11.00 5.39 36.11
C ASP A 32 10.69 3.89 36.00
N GLN A 33 11.71 3.08 35.69
CA GLN A 33 11.70 1.64 35.93
C GLN A 33 12.67 1.37 37.07
N GLY A 34 12.07 1.21 38.26
CA GLY A 34 12.74 0.72 39.45
C GLY A 34 13.36 -0.65 39.22
N VAL A 35 14.62 -0.76 39.61
CA VAL A 35 15.37 -2.00 39.78
C VAL A 35 14.81 -2.73 41.00
N ALA A 36 14.41 -4.00 40.83
CA ALA A 36 14.26 -4.94 41.93
C ALA A 36 14.97 -6.25 41.62
N THR A 37 15.90 -6.58 42.51
CA THR A 37 16.79 -7.73 42.59
C THR A 37 16.10 -9.04 42.94
N ALA A 38 16.58 -10.12 42.29
CA ALA A 38 16.78 -11.51 42.71
C ALA A 38 15.90 -12.21 43.78
N GLY A 39 15.47 -13.44 43.45
CA GLY A 39 15.23 -14.53 44.41
C GLY A 39 14.36 -15.68 43.86
N PRO A 40 14.81 -16.95 43.90
CA PRO A 40 14.06 -18.10 43.38
C PRO A 40 13.18 -18.75 44.47
N ASN A 41 12.06 -19.35 44.09
CA ASN A 41 11.39 -20.37 44.90
C ASN A 41 10.68 -21.37 43.99
N GLY A 42 11.04 -22.64 44.12
CA GLY A 42 10.38 -23.76 43.48
C GLY A 42 9.24 -24.32 44.33
N SER A 43 8.99 -25.60 44.07
CA SER A 43 8.16 -26.59 44.78
C SER A 43 6.64 -26.59 44.50
N ASP A 44 6.27 -27.73 43.90
CA ASP A 44 5.17 -28.63 44.25
C ASP A 44 3.74 -28.29 43.84
N THR A 45 3.23 -29.07 42.88
CA THR A 45 1.86 -29.59 43.00
C THR A 45 1.73 -30.93 42.28
N SER A 46 1.68 -31.98 43.10
CA SER A 46 1.30 -33.35 42.74
C SER A 46 -0.13 -33.63 43.20
N GLY A 47 -0.88 -34.39 42.40
CA GLY A 47 -1.95 -35.29 42.87
C GLY A 47 -3.37 -34.77 42.76
N GLY A 48 -4.21 -35.52 42.04
CA GLY A 48 -5.66 -35.28 42.01
C GLY A 48 -6.42 -36.08 40.96
N THR A 49 -6.35 -37.41 41.03
CA THR A 49 -7.24 -38.34 40.33
C THR A 49 -8.69 -38.18 40.81
N GLN A 50 -9.67 -38.07 39.89
CA GLN A 50 -10.99 -38.71 40.03
C GLN A 50 -11.82 -38.61 38.74
N GLU A 51 -11.92 -39.74 38.03
CA GLU A 51 -13.13 -40.16 37.31
C GLU A 51 -14.29 -40.38 38.32
N PRO A 52 -15.58 -40.22 37.94
CA PRO A 52 -16.29 -41.31 37.24
C PRO A 52 -17.43 -40.93 36.26
N SER A 53 -17.53 -41.74 35.20
CA SER A 53 -18.69 -42.54 34.76
C SER A 53 -20.05 -41.92 34.37
N GLY A 54 -20.48 -42.28 33.15
CA GLY A 54 -21.89 -42.48 32.74
C GLY A 54 -22.55 -41.23 32.15
N ILE A 55 -23.35 -41.27 31.08
CA ILE A 55 -24.38 -42.24 30.69
C ILE A 55 -24.58 -42.19 29.17
N ALA A 56 -24.84 -43.36 28.59
CA ALA A 56 -25.20 -43.62 27.21
C ALA A 56 -26.40 -42.82 26.70
N ARG A 57 -26.43 -42.55 25.38
CA ARG A 57 -27.65 -42.71 24.56
C ARG A 57 -27.30 -42.82 23.07
N ASP A 58 -27.38 -44.07 22.64
CA ASP A 58 -27.81 -44.58 21.35
C ASP A 58 -28.95 -43.74 20.74
N GLN A 59 -28.73 -43.20 19.54
CA GLN A 59 -29.78 -42.99 18.53
C GLN A 59 -29.21 -43.28 17.14
N THR A 60 -29.40 -44.53 16.76
CA THR A 60 -29.46 -45.00 15.38
C THR A 60 -30.66 -44.36 14.67
N GLN A 61 -30.45 -43.59 13.60
CA GLN A 61 -31.50 -43.25 12.62
C GLN A 61 -30.99 -43.34 11.18
N ASP A 62 -31.40 -44.46 10.57
CA ASP A 62 -31.83 -44.75 9.20
C ASP A 62 -31.50 -43.78 8.03
N PRO A 63 -30.78 -44.25 6.99
CA PRO A 63 -30.55 -43.52 5.74
C PRO A 63 -31.74 -43.62 4.77
N SER A 64 -32.65 -42.65 4.84
CA SER A 64 -33.70 -42.49 3.83
C SER A 64 -33.21 -41.71 2.61
N LYS A 65 -32.90 -42.48 1.55
CA LYS A 65 -33.16 -42.21 0.13
C LYS A 65 -33.30 -40.74 -0.30
N THR A 66 -32.23 -40.18 -0.86
CA THR A 66 -32.33 -39.01 -1.74
C THR A 66 -32.58 -39.50 -3.16
N GLU A 67 -33.81 -39.30 -3.64
CA GLU A 67 -34.17 -39.44 -5.05
C GLU A 67 -33.24 -38.60 -5.93
N THR A 68 -32.51 -39.27 -6.81
CA THR A 68 -31.76 -38.62 -7.88
C THR A 68 -32.74 -38.27 -8.99
N THR A 69 -33.30 -37.06 -8.94
CA THR A 69 -34.04 -36.48 -10.06
C THR A 69 -33.04 -36.15 -11.16
N ALA A 70 -33.03 -36.96 -12.22
CA ALA A 70 -32.28 -36.68 -13.43
C ALA A 70 -32.75 -35.34 -14.02
N LEU A 71 -31.86 -34.33 -13.99
CA LEU A 71 -32.04 -33.08 -14.70
C LEU A 71 -32.10 -33.35 -16.21
N PRO A 72 -33.06 -32.78 -16.95
CA PRO A 72 -33.09 -32.90 -18.41
C PRO A 72 -31.83 -32.30 -19.01
N SER A 73 -31.16 -33.08 -19.86
CA SER A 73 -30.02 -32.66 -20.69
C SER A 73 -30.38 -31.37 -21.42
N GLN A 74 -29.74 -30.26 -21.02
CA GLN A 74 -29.88 -29.02 -21.76
C GLN A 74 -29.23 -29.19 -23.14
N PRO A 75 -29.84 -28.65 -24.21
CA PRO A 75 -29.26 -28.72 -25.54
C PRO A 75 -27.89 -28.03 -25.52
N GLU A 76 -26.87 -28.74 -26.01
CA GLU A 76 -25.52 -28.24 -26.21
C GLU A 76 -25.57 -26.93 -26.99
N LYS A 77 -25.41 -25.80 -26.28
CA LYS A 77 -25.19 -24.51 -26.91
C LYS A 77 -23.85 -24.59 -27.62
N THR A 78 -23.90 -24.63 -28.95
CA THR A 78 -22.73 -24.44 -29.82
C THR A 78 -21.92 -23.25 -29.30
N PRO A 79 -20.64 -23.44 -28.95
CA PRO A 79 -19.82 -22.33 -28.47
C PRO A 79 -19.75 -21.25 -29.55
N ARG A 80 -20.18 -20.03 -29.21
CA ARG A 80 -20.04 -18.89 -30.11
C ARG A 80 -18.54 -18.67 -30.35
N PRO A 81 -18.13 -18.34 -31.59
CA PRO A 81 -16.77 -17.92 -31.86
C PRO A 81 -16.40 -16.79 -30.91
N VAL A 82 -15.34 -17.00 -30.13
CA VAL A 82 -14.77 -15.94 -29.29
C VAL A 82 -14.17 -14.94 -30.26
N GLU A 83 -14.82 -13.78 -30.41
CA GLU A 83 -14.26 -12.71 -31.22
C GLU A 83 -12.88 -12.35 -30.65
N PRO A 84 -11.85 -12.19 -31.52
CA PRO A 84 -10.53 -11.83 -31.07
C PRO A 84 -10.62 -10.50 -30.33
N VAL A 85 -10.35 -10.54 -29.02
CA VAL A 85 -10.33 -9.36 -28.16
C VAL A 85 -9.39 -8.34 -28.78
N ASP A 86 -9.97 -7.22 -29.19
CA ASP A 86 -9.28 -6.13 -29.86
C ASP A 86 -8.12 -5.68 -28.98
N LYS A 87 -6.89 -5.89 -29.48
CA LYS A 87 -5.66 -5.51 -28.78
C LYS A 87 -5.41 -4.02 -29.04
N THR A 88 -6.35 -3.15 -28.67
CA THR A 88 -6.12 -1.71 -28.74
C THR A 88 -4.87 -1.40 -27.93
N PRO A 89 -3.77 -0.96 -28.56
CA PRO A 89 -2.55 -0.63 -27.84
C PRO A 89 -2.89 0.47 -26.84
N LEU A 90 -2.45 0.32 -25.59
CA LEU A 90 -2.52 1.41 -24.63
C LEU A 90 -1.83 2.64 -25.27
N PRO A 91 -2.40 3.85 -25.12
CA PRO A 91 -1.81 5.04 -25.71
C PRO A 91 -0.35 5.16 -25.27
N PRO A 92 0.55 5.64 -26.14
CA PRO A 92 1.96 5.77 -25.84
C PRO A 92 2.13 6.64 -24.60
N GLN A 93 2.49 6.00 -23.48
CA GLN A 93 2.86 6.72 -22.27
C GLN A 93 4.15 7.47 -22.59
N HIS A 94 4.18 8.75 -22.24
CA HIS A 94 5.33 9.60 -22.47
C HIS A 94 6.46 9.14 -21.54
N GLU A 95 7.25 8.16 -21.96
CA GLU A 95 8.31 7.60 -21.12
C GLU A 95 9.44 8.63 -21.00
N PRO A 96 9.61 9.24 -19.83
CA PRO A 96 10.66 10.24 -19.65
C PRO A 96 11.99 9.50 -19.68
N SER A 97 12.96 10.03 -20.41
CA SER A 97 14.31 9.51 -20.38
C SER A 97 14.86 9.50 -18.94
N GLY A 98 15.48 8.40 -18.52
CA GLY A 98 16.14 8.30 -17.21
C GLY A 98 15.37 7.52 -16.14
N PHE A 99 14.27 6.86 -16.51
CA PHE A 99 13.56 5.94 -15.62
C PHE A 99 13.77 4.48 -16.04
N THR A 100 13.92 3.61 -15.04
CA THR A 100 13.81 2.16 -15.19
C THR A 100 12.39 1.75 -14.82
N HIS A 101 11.63 1.34 -15.82
CA HIS A 101 10.27 0.84 -15.65
C HIS A 101 10.28 -0.61 -15.20
N THR A 102 9.54 -0.92 -14.15
CA THR A 102 9.33 -2.32 -13.75
C THR A 102 8.36 -3.02 -14.68
N THR A 103 8.46 -4.35 -14.76
CA THR A 103 7.39 -5.14 -15.38
C THR A 103 6.12 -4.95 -14.53
N PRO A 104 4.99 -4.52 -15.11
CA PRO A 104 3.76 -4.43 -14.35
C PRO A 104 3.36 -5.76 -13.76
N VAL A 105 2.70 -5.69 -12.61
CA VAL A 105 2.09 -6.83 -11.94
C VAL A 105 0.59 -6.67 -11.92
N GLY A 106 -0.17 -7.75 -11.92
CA GLY A 106 -1.61 -7.83 -12.00
C GLY A 106 -2.15 -7.90 -13.42
N ASN A 107 -3.39 -7.46 -13.60
CA ASN A 107 -4.13 -7.57 -14.85
C ASN A 107 -4.28 -6.20 -15.55
N LEU A 108 -3.29 -5.85 -16.37
CA LEU A 108 -3.26 -4.59 -17.16
C LEU A 108 -4.43 -4.42 -18.13
N ARG A 109 -5.19 -5.48 -18.42
CA ARG A 109 -6.33 -5.43 -19.34
C ARG A 109 -7.63 -5.11 -18.63
N LYS A 110 -7.62 -5.04 -17.30
CA LYS A 110 -8.81 -4.86 -16.47
C LYS A 110 -8.77 -3.49 -15.81
N GLY A 111 -9.85 -2.73 -15.94
CA GLY A 111 -10.01 -1.46 -15.26
C GLY A 111 -9.50 -0.25 -16.04
N THR A 112 -9.53 0.90 -15.38
CA THR A 112 -9.12 2.21 -15.89
C THR A 112 -7.64 2.42 -15.63
N PRO A 113 -6.83 2.77 -16.65
CA PRO A 113 -5.42 3.06 -16.46
C PRO A 113 -5.21 4.40 -15.74
N TRP A 114 -4.16 4.48 -14.93
CA TRP A 114 -3.72 5.68 -14.25
C TRP A 114 -2.20 5.78 -14.22
N ASP A 115 -1.69 7.01 -14.11
CA ASP A 115 -0.26 7.31 -14.08
C ASP A 115 0.01 8.57 -13.24
N ASP A 116 0.78 8.41 -12.17
CA ASP A 116 1.13 9.51 -11.28
C ASP A 116 2.27 10.40 -11.79
N TYR A 117 2.86 10.12 -12.96
CA TYR A 117 4.04 10.82 -13.47
C TYR A 117 3.95 12.35 -13.42
N THR A 118 2.77 12.92 -13.64
CA THR A 118 2.54 14.38 -13.67
C THR A 118 2.38 15.06 -12.30
N PHE A 119 2.21 14.29 -11.23
CA PHE A 119 2.06 14.82 -9.87
C PHE A 119 3.33 15.39 -9.27
N PRO A 120 4.49 14.75 -9.43
CA PRO A 120 5.73 15.41 -9.10
C PRO A 120 6.00 16.59 -10.06
N THR A 121 6.01 17.82 -9.53
CA THR A 121 6.28 19.06 -10.30
C THR A 121 7.59 18.97 -11.11
N ASN A 122 8.56 18.22 -10.59
CA ASN A 122 9.73 17.78 -11.30
C ASN A 122 10.00 16.30 -10.94
N PRO A 123 9.70 15.33 -11.82
CA PRO A 123 9.83 13.90 -11.54
C PRO A 123 11.25 13.46 -11.10
N SER A 124 12.29 14.16 -11.55
CA SER A 124 13.67 13.87 -11.12
C SER A 124 13.97 14.33 -9.68
N GLU A 125 13.24 15.32 -9.18
CA GLU A 125 13.44 15.92 -7.86
C GLU A 125 12.41 15.48 -6.83
N ALA A 126 11.22 15.11 -7.29
CA ALA A 126 10.17 14.72 -6.39
C ALA A 126 10.48 13.38 -5.73
N THR A 127 10.13 13.36 -4.46
CA THR A 127 10.29 12.21 -3.58
C THR A 127 8.93 11.85 -3.07
N ILE A 128 8.59 10.56 -3.12
CA ILE A 128 7.50 10.05 -2.30
C ILE A 128 7.83 10.40 -0.84
N THR A 129 6.87 10.95 -0.11
CA THR A 129 7.00 11.25 1.33
C THR A 129 6.08 10.39 2.18
N VAL A 130 4.93 10.00 1.62
CA VAL A 130 3.97 9.10 2.25
C VAL A 130 3.38 8.18 1.19
N VAL A 131 3.22 6.90 1.53
CA VAL A 131 2.37 5.96 0.78
C VAL A 131 1.25 5.49 1.69
N LYS A 132 0.00 5.72 1.26
CA LYS A 132 -1.20 5.12 1.87
C LYS A 132 -1.60 3.91 1.07
N VAL A 133 -1.91 2.82 1.78
CA VAL A 133 -2.42 1.60 1.17
C VAL A 133 -3.69 1.20 1.90
N PHE A 134 -4.76 1.02 1.11
CA PHE A 134 -6.04 0.52 1.57
C PHE A 134 -6.12 -0.94 1.16
N HIS A 135 -6.27 -1.84 2.12
CA HIS A 135 -6.24 -3.27 1.86
C HIS A 135 -7.16 -4.05 2.79
N ASP A 136 -7.44 -5.29 2.42
CA ASP A 136 -8.11 -6.26 3.28
C ASP A 136 -7.45 -7.65 3.13
N ALA A 137 -8.12 -8.69 3.60
CA ALA A 137 -7.60 -10.05 3.56
C ALA A 137 -7.45 -10.61 2.13
N GLU A 138 -8.08 -10.00 1.12
CA GLU A 138 -8.06 -10.48 -0.26
C GLU A 138 -7.05 -9.71 -1.13
N GLY A 139 -6.84 -8.41 -0.87
CA GLY A 139 -5.81 -7.67 -1.60
C GLY A 139 -5.74 -6.17 -1.41
N LEU A 140 -5.01 -5.52 -2.31
CA LEU A 140 -4.90 -4.06 -2.37
C LEU A 140 -6.17 -3.49 -3.02
N ARG A 141 -6.88 -2.69 -2.24
CA ARG A 141 -8.13 -2.03 -2.64
C ARG A 141 -7.87 -0.65 -3.20
N ALA A 142 -6.96 0.09 -2.60
CA ALA A 142 -6.51 1.35 -3.16
C ALA A 142 -5.09 1.70 -2.71
N ILE A 143 -4.45 2.58 -3.46
CA ILE A 143 -3.15 3.16 -3.17
C ILE A 143 -3.20 4.68 -3.40
N GLN A 144 -2.48 5.43 -2.56
CA GLN A 144 -2.32 6.86 -2.75
C GLN A 144 -0.93 7.29 -2.29
N ALA A 145 -0.23 8.06 -3.11
CA ALA A 145 1.08 8.58 -2.77
C ALA A 145 1.04 10.11 -2.56
N CYS A 146 1.85 10.58 -1.62
CA CYS A 146 2.17 11.99 -1.47
C CYS A 146 3.56 12.23 -2.09
N TYR A 147 3.62 13.10 -3.09
CA TYR A 147 4.84 13.50 -3.77
C TYR A 147 5.26 14.87 -3.25
N SER A 148 6.35 14.92 -2.49
CA SER A 148 6.78 16.09 -1.73
C SER A 148 5.66 16.57 -0.78
N SER A 149 4.87 17.56 -1.17
CA SER A 149 3.74 18.11 -0.38
C SER A 149 2.38 17.93 -1.05
N LYS A 150 2.31 17.28 -2.22
CA LYS A 150 1.09 17.13 -3.00
C LYS A 150 0.63 15.68 -3.02
N TRP A 151 -0.62 15.46 -2.60
CA TRP A 151 -1.29 14.18 -2.76
C TRP A 151 -1.69 13.94 -4.21
N ALA A 152 -1.35 12.78 -4.74
CA ALA A 152 -1.94 12.26 -5.97
C ALA A 152 -3.38 11.77 -5.73
N PRO A 153 -4.17 11.53 -6.79
CA PRO A 153 -5.45 10.87 -6.69
C PRO A 153 -5.28 9.52 -5.98
N LYS A 154 -6.31 9.15 -5.22
CA LYS A 154 -6.38 7.80 -4.70
C LYS A 154 -6.80 6.88 -5.84
N HIS A 155 -6.00 5.86 -6.10
CA HIS A 155 -6.23 4.88 -7.16
C HIS A 155 -6.74 3.56 -6.58
N GLY A 156 -7.79 3.01 -7.13
CA GLY A 156 -8.48 1.80 -6.67
C GLY A 156 -9.96 2.01 -6.39
N THR A 157 -10.55 1.10 -5.61
CA THR A 157 -11.99 1.15 -5.34
C THR A 157 -12.36 2.24 -4.34
N SER A 158 -13.46 2.92 -4.60
CA SER A 158 -14.07 3.90 -3.70
C SER A 158 -14.98 3.27 -2.63
N ASN A 159 -15.22 1.95 -2.67
CA ASN A 159 -16.23 1.30 -1.85
C ASN A 159 -15.71 0.86 -0.46
N ILE A 160 -15.48 1.81 0.45
CA ILE A 160 -14.56 1.68 1.59
C ILE A 160 -15.09 0.89 2.82
N SER A 161 -16.17 0.11 2.72
CA SER A 161 -16.91 -0.33 3.92
C SER A 161 -16.14 -1.24 4.90
N SER A 162 -14.99 -1.83 4.53
CA SER A 162 -14.27 -2.77 5.41
C SER A 162 -12.75 -2.84 5.23
N TYR A 163 -12.11 -1.83 4.64
CA TYR A 163 -10.66 -1.86 4.41
C TYR A 163 -9.87 -1.31 5.59
N ARG A 164 -8.66 -1.85 5.78
CA ARG A 164 -7.63 -1.24 6.62
C ARG A 164 -6.88 -0.20 5.82
N GLU A 165 -6.60 0.95 6.42
CA GLU A 165 -5.68 1.96 5.90
C GLU A 165 -4.37 1.86 6.68
N ASP A 166 -3.28 1.56 5.98
CA ASP A 166 -1.94 1.65 6.54
C ASP A 166 -1.12 2.70 5.78
N ASN A 167 -0.15 3.27 6.49
CA ASN A 167 0.66 4.37 5.99
C ASN A 167 2.15 4.08 6.20
N LEU A 168 2.97 4.29 5.18
CA LEU A 168 4.41 4.42 5.33
C LEU A 168 4.81 5.90 5.24
N TYR A 169 5.23 6.47 6.37
CA TYR A 169 5.85 7.80 6.41
C TYR A 169 7.36 7.69 6.26
N LEU A 170 7.91 8.35 5.23
CA LEU A 170 9.33 8.40 4.97
C LEU A 170 9.97 9.56 5.73
N GLN A 171 11.12 9.29 6.34
CA GLN A 171 11.96 10.32 6.97
C GLN A 171 12.59 11.22 5.90
N ARG A 172 13.08 12.39 6.33
CA ARG A 172 13.77 13.31 5.42
C ARG A 172 14.97 12.62 4.77
N GLY A 173 14.95 12.51 3.44
CA GLY A 173 16.00 11.87 2.65
C GLY A 173 15.88 10.34 2.53
N GLU A 174 14.93 9.73 3.24
CA GLU A 174 14.60 8.31 3.09
C GLU A 174 13.88 8.09 1.76
N LYS A 175 14.26 7.01 1.07
CA LYS A 175 13.77 6.67 -0.27
C LYS A 175 13.26 5.24 -0.26
N ILE A 176 12.24 4.93 -1.05
CA ILE A 176 11.84 3.55 -1.31
C ILE A 176 12.77 3.00 -2.41
N VAL A 177 13.44 1.88 -2.11
CA VAL A 177 14.44 1.27 -3.00
C VAL A 177 14.02 -0.10 -3.49
N LYS A 178 13.02 -0.69 -2.83
CA LYS A 178 12.52 -2.01 -3.16
C LYS A 178 11.05 -2.16 -2.80
N VAL A 179 10.33 -2.89 -3.62
CA VAL A 179 8.93 -3.29 -3.42
C VAL A 179 8.85 -4.79 -3.60
N GLU A 180 8.30 -5.49 -2.62
CA GLU A 180 7.93 -6.89 -2.74
C GLU A 180 6.42 -7.02 -2.61
N GLY A 181 5.85 -8.08 -3.18
CA GLY A 181 4.42 -8.30 -3.06
C GLY A 181 3.97 -9.57 -3.72
N ARG A 182 2.66 -9.69 -3.89
CA ARG A 182 2.01 -10.77 -4.63
C ARG A 182 0.93 -10.24 -5.55
N GLU A 183 0.72 -10.93 -6.66
CA GLU A 183 -0.29 -10.62 -7.66
C GLU A 183 -1.13 -11.85 -8.00
N SER A 184 -2.40 -11.64 -8.32
CA SER A 184 -3.26 -12.65 -8.95
C SER A 184 -3.60 -12.23 -10.37
N ASP A 185 -4.33 -13.07 -11.10
CA ASP A 185 -4.86 -12.71 -12.41
C ASP A 185 -5.95 -11.62 -12.35
N GLN A 186 -6.33 -11.14 -11.16
CA GLN A 186 -7.38 -10.16 -10.95
C GLN A 186 -6.88 -8.84 -10.36
N ILE A 187 -6.10 -8.91 -9.27
CA ILE A 187 -5.63 -7.76 -8.50
C ILE A 187 -4.23 -7.99 -7.93
N VAL A 188 -3.58 -6.90 -7.51
CA VAL A 188 -2.42 -6.96 -6.63
C VAL A 188 -2.89 -7.36 -5.22
N THR A 189 -2.38 -8.47 -4.71
CA THR A 189 -2.90 -9.09 -3.47
C THR A 189 -2.10 -8.70 -2.24
N SER A 190 -0.82 -8.35 -2.39
CA SER A 190 -0.06 -7.74 -1.31
C SER A 190 1.10 -6.88 -1.79
N MET A 191 1.58 -6.02 -0.88
CA MET A 191 2.73 -5.16 -1.10
C MET A 191 3.45 -4.85 0.22
N GLN A 192 4.77 -4.82 0.18
CA GLN A 192 5.64 -4.33 1.25
C GLN A 192 6.72 -3.44 0.64
N LEU A 193 6.99 -2.32 1.30
CA LEU A 193 7.91 -1.30 0.83
C LEU A 193 9.17 -1.30 1.71
N PHE A 194 10.34 -1.26 1.06
CA PHE A 194 11.64 -1.26 1.71
C PHE A 194 12.39 0.02 1.37
N THR A 195 13.03 0.61 2.38
CA THR A 195 13.65 1.92 2.26
C THR A 195 15.16 1.86 2.25
N SER A 196 15.80 2.94 1.78
CA SER A 196 17.26 3.11 1.74
C SER A 196 17.91 3.11 3.13
N THR A 197 17.15 3.22 4.21
CA THR A 197 17.64 3.17 5.59
C THR A 197 17.57 1.77 6.20
N GLY A 198 17.05 0.79 5.45
CA GLY A 198 16.80 -0.58 5.94
C GLY A 198 15.46 -0.75 6.66
N ARG A 199 14.63 0.30 6.77
CA ARG A 199 13.26 0.16 7.26
C ARG A 199 12.39 -0.55 6.23
N GLN A 200 11.37 -1.24 6.73
CA GLN A 200 10.32 -1.84 5.92
C GLN A 200 8.95 -1.40 6.45
N SER A 201 7.96 -1.26 5.56
CA SER A 201 6.58 -1.13 5.98
C SER A 201 6.05 -2.44 6.58
N SER A 202 4.88 -2.40 7.21
CA SER A 202 4.05 -3.59 7.36
C SER A 202 3.75 -4.19 5.98
N LEU A 203 3.46 -5.48 5.93
CA LEU A 203 2.87 -6.08 4.74
C LEU A 203 1.42 -5.62 4.62
N PHE A 204 1.08 -5.04 3.47
CA PHE A 204 -0.28 -4.68 3.11
C PHE A 204 -0.92 -5.82 2.32
N GLY A 205 -2.14 -6.24 2.67
CA GLY A 205 -2.87 -7.31 1.99
C GLY A 205 -2.49 -8.73 2.45
N SER A 206 -2.63 -9.70 1.54
CA SER A 206 -2.52 -11.14 1.81
C SER A 206 -1.12 -11.72 1.57
N THR A 207 -0.62 -12.52 2.52
CA THR A 207 0.65 -13.27 2.38
C THR A 207 0.54 -14.51 1.49
N THR A 208 -0.66 -15.07 1.33
CA THR A 208 -0.85 -16.42 0.79
C THR A 208 -1.41 -16.44 -0.62
N VAL A 209 -2.09 -15.37 -1.04
CA VAL A 209 -2.76 -15.32 -2.35
C VAL A 209 -1.84 -14.73 -3.41
N GLY A 210 -1.78 -15.38 -4.57
CA GLY A 210 -1.08 -14.87 -5.76
C GLY A 210 0.37 -15.33 -5.92
N ARG A 211 1.00 -14.94 -7.03
CA ARG A 211 2.40 -15.16 -7.36
C ARG A 211 3.25 -14.03 -6.78
N PRO A 212 4.42 -14.32 -6.19
CA PRO A 212 5.30 -13.28 -5.66
C PRO A 212 5.92 -12.45 -6.79
N PHE A 213 6.16 -11.18 -6.52
CA PHE A 213 6.95 -10.29 -7.37
C PHE A 213 7.91 -9.46 -6.52
N VAL A 214 8.99 -9.00 -7.16
CA VAL A 214 9.99 -8.12 -6.55
C VAL A 214 10.41 -7.06 -7.57
N TRP A 215 10.46 -5.82 -7.12
CA TRP A 215 11.03 -4.69 -7.86
C TRP A 215 12.14 -4.05 -7.04
N GLU A 216 13.27 -3.78 -7.67
CA GLU A 216 14.43 -3.13 -7.05
C GLU A 216 14.97 -2.06 -8.01
N GLY A 217 15.46 -0.95 -7.43
CA GLY A 217 16.06 0.16 -8.17
C GLY A 217 16.64 1.21 -7.23
N ASN A 218 17.22 2.31 -7.75
CA ASN A 218 17.86 3.28 -6.85
C ASN A 218 16.84 4.07 -6.04
N VAL A 219 15.80 4.60 -6.69
CA VAL A 219 14.72 5.37 -6.04
C VAL A 219 13.42 5.15 -6.77
N LEU A 220 12.40 4.64 -6.08
CA LEU A 220 11.03 4.63 -6.58
C LEU A 220 10.48 6.06 -6.61
N ARG A 221 10.07 6.53 -7.79
CA ARG A 221 9.64 7.91 -8.02
C ARG A 221 8.15 8.09 -8.04
N TYR A 222 7.43 7.18 -8.69
CA TYR A 222 5.98 7.20 -8.77
C TYR A 222 5.44 5.82 -9.13
N PHE A 223 4.12 5.69 -9.04
CA PHE A 223 3.38 4.50 -9.43
C PHE A 223 2.55 4.78 -10.69
N SER A 224 2.30 3.74 -11.47
CA SER A 224 1.24 3.72 -12.47
C SER A 224 0.52 2.38 -12.41
N GLY A 225 -0.62 2.24 -13.06
CA GLY A 225 -1.36 0.99 -13.00
C GLY A 225 -2.72 1.04 -13.67
N THR A 226 -3.56 0.09 -13.28
CA THR A 226 -4.97 0.03 -13.63
C THR A 226 -5.81 -0.22 -12.37
N GLU A 227 -7.05 0.25 -12.37
CA GLU A 227 -7.98 0.13 -11.24
C GLU A 227 -9.40 -0.17 -11.68
N ASP A 228 -10.17 -0.84 -10.83
CA ASP A 228 -11.61 -0.99 -10.99
C ASP A 228 -12.31 -1.00 -9.62
N ASP A 229 -13.61 -1.30 -9.62
CA ASP A 229 -14.43 -1.37 -8.41
C ASP A 229 -13.97 -2.47 -7.42
N THR A 230 -13.11 -3.40 -7.85
CA THR A 230 -12.54 -4.47 -7.02
C THR A 230 -11.21 -4.07 -6.37
N GLY A 231 -10.50 -3.08 -6.93
CA GLY A 231 -9.29 -2.51 -6.35
C GLY A 231 -8.21 -2.16 -7.36
N VAL A 232 -6.95 -2.31 -6.96
CA VAL A 232 -5.79 -2.10 -7.83
C VAL A 232 -5.57 -3.36 -8.67
N THR A 233 -6.03 -3.34 -9.92
CA THR A 233 -5.99 -4.50 -10.81
C THR A 233 -4.60 -4.75 -11.35
N ALA A 234 -3.82 -3.70 -11.60
CA ALA A 234 -2.42 -3.79 -11.94
C ALA A 234 -1.62 -2.62 -11.36
N LEU A 235 -0.33 -2.85 -11.12
CA LEU A 235 0.59 -1.86 -10.56
C LEU A 235 1.95 -1.94 -11.28
N ARG A 236 2.60 -0.79 -11.43
CA ARG A 236 3.98 -0.64 -11.90
C ARG A 236 4.68 0.40 -11.04
N GLY A 237 5.91 0.08 -10.63
CA GLY A 237 6.84 1.04 -10.04
C GLY A 237 7.78 1.64 -11.09
N HIS A 238 8.08 2.94 -10.95
CA HIS A 238 9.00 3.66 -11.82
C HIS A 238 10.20 4.13 -11.02
N PHE A 239 11.37 3.55 -11.31
CA PHE A 239 12.60 3.85 -10.58
C PHE A 239 13.51 4.78 -11.38
N THR A 240 14.39 5.51 -10.70
CA THR A 240 15.62 6.09 -11.28
C THR A 240 16.84 5.25 -10.92
#